data_AF-A0A163ZA97-F1
#
_entry.id   AF-A0A163ZA97-F1
#
_cell.length_a   1.000
_cell.length_b   1.000
_cell.length_c   1.000
_cell.angle_alpha   90.00
_cell.angle_beta   90.00
_cell.angle_gamma   90.00
#
_symmetry.space_group_name_H-M   'P 1'
#
loop_
_entity.id
_entity.type
_entity.pdbx_description
1 polymer ?
#
loop_
_entity_poly.entity_id
_entity_poly.type
_entity_poly.pdbx_seq_one_letter_code
_entity_poly.pdbx_strand_id
1 'polypeptide(L)'
;MKKYVYGIAIAMLGVFITSCSNDDNKDNIKPVEQREGRFDKTAFTWDWSSHLKRDMRYIDDSKYLVDGDIVNYSGSVLAYPGAVFPKESIDESKYDAEIRAERNPYDLMFMYYRPLIVNDIAAKSGIVTYNRVFNQSVDSEEFRSEVARNSKGSEYSYFTECYTYNDVVKSFSNNKKLGEVFVKKMKENAGNNRYKSIYLMRVGKVFYDEFFETSSDGIFKDSIDVKNLYYIKRVTRGTPVTYIAVESKADYDDLKGAMITAYDYYRANGNVNIGGEYGKILDNASFTVLNPSQWSKSKNDMFSVLDTKLSASSPGTMVYLDIRSVEKDEFYNKK
;
A
#
# COMPACT_ATOMS: atom_id res chain seq x y z
N MET A 1 -32.35 23.95 19.89
CA MET A 1 -31.43 24.44 18.84
C MET A 1 -31.23 23.29 17.86
N LYS A 2 -32.08 23.08 16.84
CA LYS A 2 -32.14 23.70 15.50
C LYS A 2 -30.80 23.72 14.72
N LYS A 3 -30.75 22.84 13.69
CA LYS A 3 -30.04 22.90 12.38
C LYS A 3 -28.51 22.75 12.44
N TYR A 4 -27.88 21.83 11.68
CA TYR A 4 -27.91 21.73 10.22
C TYR A 4 -28.03 20.29 9.67
N VAL A 5 -28.70 20.22 8.52
CA VAL A 5 -29.00 19.08 7.65
C VAL A 5 -28.28 19.31 6.30
N TYR A 6 -28.15 18.22 5.52
CA TYR A 6 -27.87 18.09 4.07
C TYR A 6 -26.42 17.76 3.72
N GLY A 7 -26.11 16.80 2.85
CA GLY A 7 -26.86 15.90 1.95
C GLY A 7 -25.82 14.90 1.39
N ILE A 8 -26.16 13.69 0.96
CA ILE A 8 -26.68 13.36 -0.37
C ILE A 8 -27.55 12.11 -0.23
N ALA A 9 -28.84 12.29 -0.48
CA ALA A 9 -29.76 11.23 -0.89
C ALA A 9 -30.23 11.63 -2.29
N ILE A 10 -29.76 10.94 -3.32
CA ILE A 10 -30.29 11.08 -4.69
C ILE A 10 -30.68 9.68 -5.17
N ALA A 11 -32.01 9.48 -5.15
CA ALA A 11 -32.84 8.72 -6.08
C ALA A 11 -32.29 7.38 -6.64
N MET A 12 -32.65 6.28 -5.96
CA MET A 12 -32.86 4.99 -6.62
C MET A 12 -34.34 4.65 -6.56
N LEU A 13 -35.09 4.99 -7.61
CA LEU A 13 -36.42 4.43 -7.87
C LEU A 13 -36.74 4.51 -9.36
N GLY A 14 -36.79 3.33 -9.98
CA GLY A 14 -37.50 3.06 -11.24
C GLY A 14 -36.63 3.13 -12.49
N VAL A 15 -36.13 1.98 -12.97
CA VAL A 15 -36.80 1.19 -14.01
C VAL A 15 -36.30 -0.27 -13.91
N PHE A 16 -37.17 -1.15 -13.42
CA PHE A 16 -37.12 -2.57 -13.78
C PHE A 16 -37.68 -2.68 -15.21
N ILE A 17 -36.81 -2.87 -16.20
CA ILE A 17 -37.16 -3.58 -17.43
C ILE A 17 -36.09 -4.65 -17.62
N THR A 18 -36.59 -5.87 -17.63
CA THR A 18 -35.93 -7.12 -17.96
C THR A 18 -34.96 -7.02 -19.13
N SER A 19 -33.69 -7.34 -18.88
CA SER A 19 -32.90 -8.11 -19.85
C SER A 19 -32.31 -9.30 -19.12
N CYS A 20 -32.99 -10.44 -19.24
CA CYS A 20 -32.31 -11.72 -19.16
C CYS A 20 -31.39 -11.80 -20.39
N SER A 21 -30.21 -11.20 -20.34
CA SER A 21 -29.13 -11.67 -21.21
C SER A 21 -28.48 -12.84 -20.50
N ASN A 22 -29.05 -14.03 -20.71
CA ASN A 22 -28.24 -15.24 -20.77
C ASN A 22 -27.29 -15.05 -21.96
N ASP A 23 -26.26 -14.22 -21.79
CA ASP A 23 -25.13 -14.20 -22.71
C ASP A 23 -24.12 -15.23 -22.19
N ASP A 24 -24.57 -16.48 -22.26
CA ASP A 24 -23.80 -17.69 -22.04
C ASP A 24 -22.89 -17.95 -23.27
N ASN A 25 -22.36 -16.90 -23.89
CA ASN A 25 -21.42 -17.02 -24.99
C ASN A 25 -20.02 -17.27 -24.43
N LYS A 26 -19.86 -18.44 -23.79
CA LYS A 26 -18.61 -18.94 -23.20
C LYS A 26 -17.48 -19.10 -24.23
N ASP A 27 -17.79 -19.01 -25.51
CA ASP A 27 -16.86 -19.35 -26.60
C ASP A 27 -16.01 -18.20 -27.13
N ASN A 28 -16.28 -16.94 -26.75
CA ASN A 28 -15.50 -15.78 -27.26
C ASN A 28 -14.52 -15.13 -26.27
N ILE A 29 -14.45 -15.62 -25.03
CA ILE A 29 -13.49 -15.09 -24.06
C ILE A 29 -12.11 -15.70 -24.35
N LYS A 30 -11.21 -14.90 -24.92
CA LYS A 30 -9.80 -15.30 -25.08
C LYS A 30 -9.18 -15.61 -23.71
N PRO A 31 -8.33 -16.64 -23.59
CA PRO A 31 -7.48 -16.84 -22.42
C PRO A 31 -6.77 -15.53 -22.04
N VAL A 32 -6.58 -15.30 -20.74
CA VAL A 32 -5.94 -14.08 -20.21
C VAL A 32 -4.55 -13.89 -20.82
N GLU A 33 -3.84 -14.98 -21.11
CA GLU A 33 -2.52 -15.00 -21.73
C GLU A 33 -2.49 -14.58 -23.21
N GLN A 34 -3.64 -14.56 -23.89
CA GLN A 34 -3.75 -14.26 -25.32
C GLN A 34 -4.30 -12.85 -25.59
N ARG A 35 -4.46 -12.03 -24.55
CA ARG A 35 -4.98 -10.65 -24.64
C ARG A 35 -3.82 -9.67 -24.74
N GLU A 36 -4.08 -8.51 -25.34
CA GLU A 36 -3.21 -7.35 -25.19
C GLU A 36 -3.39 -6.78 -23.78
N GLY A 37 -2.28 -6.56 -23.08
CA GLY A 37 -2.29 -5.99 -21.73
C GLY A 37 -2.59 -4.50 -21.77
N ARG A 38 -3.36 -4.04 -20.78
CA ARG A 38 -3.73 -2.63 -20.66
C ARG A 38 -2.51 -1.72 -20.56
N PHE A 39 -1.45 -2.21 -19.91
CA PHE A 39 -0.23 -1.46 -19.64
C PHE A 39 0.95 -1.94 -20.49
N ASP A 40 0.73 -2.62 -21.62
CA ASP A 40 1.82 -3.10 -22.48
C ASP A 40 2.56 -1.97 -23.20
N LYS A 41 1.88 -0.85 -23.46
CA LYS A 41 2.44 0.33 -24.14
C LYS A 41 2.48 1.59 -23.26
N THR A 42 2.06 1.49 -22.01
CA THR A 42 1.91 2.61 -21.07
C THR A 42 2.43 2.21 -19.70
N ALA A 43 2.80 3.21 -18.89
CA ALA A 43 3.15 2.96 -17.49
C ALA A 43 1.94 2.45 -16.71
N PHE A 44 2.17 1.56 -15.75
CA PHE A 44 1.12 1.08 -14.86
C PHE A 44 0.56 2.22 -14.00
N THR A 45 -0.75 2.28 -13.87
CA THR A 45 -1.44 3.26 -13.01
C THR A 45 -2.61 2.60 -12.28
N TRP A 46 -2.87 3.04 -11.05
CA TRP A 46 -4.09 2.67 -10.33
C TRP A 46 -5.26 3.54 -10.82
N ASP A 47 -6.39 2.93 -11.13
CA ASP A 47 -7.62 3.65 -11.53
C ASP A 47 -8.20 4.49 -10.41
N TRP A 48 -8.03 4.02 -9.18
CA TRP A 48 -8.53 4.70 -8.00
C TRP A 48 -7.59 4.54 -6.81
N SER A 49 -7.58 5.55 -5.94
CA SER A 49 -6.86 5.60 -4.68
C SER A 49 -7.65 6.37 -3.63
N SER A 50 -7.84 5.83 -2.43
CA SER A 50 -8.45 6.58 -1.32
C SER A 50 -7.50 7.58 -0.66
N HIS A 51 -6.19 7.40 -0.83
CA HIS A 51 -5.18 8.21 -0.15
C HIS A 51 -4.56 9.27 -1.07
N LEU A 52 -4.44 10.48 -0.52
CA LEU A 52 -3.89 11.67 -1.19
C LEU A 52 -2.36 11.72 -1.23
N LYS A 53 -1.64 10.70 -0.76
CA LYS A 53 -0.17 10.66 -0.71
C LYS A 53 0.44 10.32 -2.09
N ARG A 54 0.00 11.03 -3.14
CA ARG A 54 0.40 10.79 -4.54
C ARG A 54 1.91 11.02 -4.77
N ASP A 55 2.52 11.89 -3.96
CA ASP A 55 3.93 12.28 -4.11
C ASP A 55 4.87 11.45 -3.23
N MET A 56 4.35 10.49 -2.45
CA MET A 56 5.19 9.60 -1.62
C MET A 56 5.43 8.27 -2.30
N ARG A 57 6.64 7.75 -2.17
CA ARG A 57 7.02 6.45 -2.72
C ARG A 57 6.47 5.33 -1.86
N TYR A 58 5.66 4.47 -2.47
CA TYR A 58 5.24 3.20 -1.87
C TYR A 58 6.42 2.22 -1.83
N ILE A 59 6.62 1.53 -0.70
CA ILE A 59 7.76 0.61 -0.50
C ILE A 59 7.41 -0.75 0.13
N ASP A 60 6.14 -1.04 0.38
CA ASP A 60 5.81 -2.24 1.17
C ASP A 60 6.11 -3.55 0.43
N ASP A 61 6.00 -3.58 -0.91
CA ASP A 61 6.40 -4.72 -1.75
C ASP A 61 7.90 -5.02 -1.70
N SER A 62 8.76 -4.02 -1.49
CA SER A 62 10.22 -4.24 -1.44
C SER A 62 10.68 -5.01 -0.19
N LYS A 63 9.79 -5.22 0.78
CA LYS A 63 10.07 -5.97 2.02
C LYS A 63 9.85 -7.46 1.91
N TYR A 64 9.25 -7.91 0.81
CA TYR A 64 9.05 -9.34 0.57
C TYR A 64 10.31 -9.95 -0.02
N LEU A 65 10.85 -10.96 0.67
CA LEU A 65 11.90 -11.82 0.16
C LEU A 65 11.25 -12.96 -0.63
N VAL A 66 11.74 -13.18 -1.84
CA VAL A 66 11.22 -14.20 -2.76
C VAL A 66 12.33 -15.18 -3.13
N ASP A 67 12.16 -16.44 -2.73
CA ASP A 67 13.05 -17.55 -3.09
C ASP A 67 12.22 -18.68 -3.72
N GLY A 68 12.30 -18.79 -5.06
CA GLY A 68 11.37 -19.60 -5.83
C GLY A 68 9.92 -19.18 -5.59
N ASP A 69 9.10 -20.10 -5.06
CA ASP A 69 7.70 -19.87 -4.70
C ASP A 69 7.51 -19.44 -3.24
N ILE A 70 8.58 -19.41 -2.45
CA ILE A 70 8.54 -19.04 -1.04
C ILE A 70 8.59 -17.52 -0.94
N VAL A 71 7.58 -16.95 -0.28
CA VAL A 71 7.44 -15.51 -0.06
C VAL A 71 7.45 -15.25 1.45
N ASN A 72 8.44 -14.49 1.90
CA ASN A 72 8.60 -14.12 3.30
C ASN A 72 8.57 -12.60 3.46
N TYR A 73 7.67 -12.09 4.28
CA TYR A 73 7.66 -10.67 4.62
C TYR A 73 8.72 -10.38 5.69
N SER A 74 9.81 -9.73 5.30
CA SER A 74 10.89 -9.37 6.24
C SER A 74 10.53 -8.19 7.14
N GLY A 75 9.58 -7.35 6.70
CA GLY A 75 9.21 -6.11 7.38
C GLY A 75 10.31 -5.04 7.40
N SER A 76 11.49 -5.32 6.86
CA SER A 76 12.69 -4.50 7.00
C SER A 76 13.09 -3.89 5.66
N VAL A 77 13.36 -2.59 5.69
CA VAL A 77 14.12 -1.86 4.68
C VAL A 77 15.12 -1.03 5.47
N LEU A 78 16.35 -0.86 4.97
CA LEU A 78 17.35 0.02 5.58
C LEU A 78 17.04 1.51 5.33
N ALA A 79 15.77 1.87 5.31
CA ALA A 79 15.24 3.21 5.10
C ALA A 79 14.72 3.75 6.45
N TYR A 80 15.05 4.99 6.79
CA TYR A 80 14.55 5.65 8.00
C TYR A 80 14.63 7.18 7.83
N PRO A 81 13.83 7.99 8.55
CA PRO A 81 13.91 9.46 8.46
C PRO A 81 15.34 9.97 8.69
N GLY A 82 15.81 10.78 7.75
CA GLY A 82 17.16 11.33 7.71
C GLY A 82 18.16 10.47 6.95
N ALA A 83 17.92 9.19 6.70
CA ALA A 83 18.85 8.37 5.91
C ALA A 83 19.07 8.98 4.52
N VAL A 84 20.33 9.01 4.05
CA VAL A 84 20.74 9.63 2.79
C VAL A 84 21.27 8.56 1.85
N PHE A 85 20.87 8.57 0.60
CA PHE A 85 21.24 7.60 -0.42
C PHE A 85 21.58 8.28 -1.75
N PRO A 86 22.47 7.69 -2.56
CA PRO A 86 22.60 8.07 -3.96
C PRO A 86 21.32 7.70 -4.72
N LYS A 87 21.03 8.46 -5.77
CA LYS A 87 19.86 8.27 -6.64
C LYS A 87 19.69 6.81 -7.10
N GLU A 88 20.78 6.13 -7.47
CA GLU A 88 20.75 4.75 -7.97
C GLU A 88 20.14 3.77 -6.96
N SER A 89 20.55 3.84 -5.68
CA SER A 89 20.01 2.97 -4.63
C SER A 89 18.51 3.21 -4.37
N ILE A 90 18.05 4.45 -4.58
CA ILE A 90 16.63 4.83 -4.55
C ILE A 90 15.91 4.32 -5.81
N ASP A 91 16.44 4.52 -7.00
CA ASP A 91 15.83 4.11 -8.28
C ASP A 91 15.54 2.60 -8.30
N GLU A 92 16.46 1.80 -7.75
CA GLU A 92 16.39 0.34 -7.64
C GLU A 92 15.58 -0.16 -6.43
N SER A 93 15.09 0.73 -5.56
CA SER A 93 14.37 0.39 -4.32
C SER A 93 15.16 -0.50 -3.35
N LYS A 94 16.51 -0.42 -3.36
CA LYS A 94 17.38 -1.26 -2.51
C LYS A 94 17.71 -0.63 -1.17
N TYR A 95 17.96 0.68 -1.14
CA TYR A 95 18.35 1.43 0.07
C TYR A 95 19.58 0.82 0.79
N ASP A 96 20.53 0.32 0.01
CA ASP A 96 21.72 -0.44 0.44
C ASP A 96 23.03 0.38 0.46
N ALA A 97 23.02 1.59 -0.10
CA ALA A 97 24.21 2.44 -0.24
C ALA A 97 24.10 3.75 0.57
N GLU A 98 23.81 3.63 1.88
CA GLU A 98 23.65 4.79 2.75
C GLU A 98 24.92 5.68 2.82
N ILE A 99 24.75 6.99 2.66
CA ILE A 99 25.80 7.98 2.89
C ILE A 99 25.92 8.29 4.39
N ARG A 100 27.08 7.91 4.95
CA ARG A 100 27.39 7.97 6.40
C ARG A 100 28.36 9.08 6.80
N ALA A 101 28.46 10.15 6.01
CA ALA A 101 29.23 11.33 6.37
C ALA A 101 28.70 11.98 7.67
N GLU A 102 29.55 12.73 8.37
CA GLU A 102 29.17 13.36 9.64
C GLU A 102 28.06 14.40 9.43
N ARG A 103 27.08 14.39 10.33
CA ARG A 103 25.84 15.17 10.19
C ARG A 103 25.75 16.29 11.21
N ASN A 104 25.12 17.39 10.80
CA ASN A 104 24.67 18.40 11.74
C ASN A 104 23.62 17.79 12.69
N PRO A 105 23.43 18.37 13.89
CA PRO A 105 22.28 18.04 14.73
C PRO A 105 20.99 18.17 13.95
N TYR A 106 20.04 17.30 14.25
CA TYR A 106 18.74 17.24 13.59
C TYR A 106 17.67 16.81 14.57
N ASP A 107 16.42 17.05 14.21
CA ASP A 107 15.28 16.65 15.02
C ASP A 107 14.53 15.49 14.38
N LEU A 108 13.99 14.62 15.21
CA LEU A 108 13.03 13.59 14.81
C LEU A 108 11.69 13.88 15.45
N MET A 109 10.65 13.93 14.61
CA MET A 109 9.29 14.19 15.04
C MET A 109 8.42 12.97 14.76
N PHE A 110 7.71 12.49 15.77
CA PHE A 110 6.70 11.45 15.64
C PHE A 110 5.32 12.10 15.75
N MET A 111 4.59 12.12 14.64
CA MET A 111 3.29 12.78 14.51
C MET A 111 2.17 11.87 15.00
N TYR A 112 2.31 11.45 16.25
CA TYR A 112 1.24 10.89 17.07
C TYR A 112 0.15 11.95 17.33
N TYR A 113 -0.99 11.53 17.88
CA TYR A 113 -2.08 12.40 18.32
C TYR A 113 -1.58 13.55 19.21
N ARG A 114 -0.59 13.25 20.06
CA ARG A 114 0.26 14.25 20.71
C ARG A 114 1.66 14.10 20.12
N PRO A 115 2.15 15.07 19.32
CA PRO A 115 3.46 14.94 18.70
C PRO A 115 4.56 14.76 19.74
N LEU A 116 5.48 13.82 19.48
CA LEU A 116 6.72 13.69 20.22
C LEU A 116 7.85 14.25 19.35
N ILE A 117 8.65 15.15 19.92
CA ILE A 117 9.81 15.73 19.24
C ILE A 117 11.06 15.39 20.04
N VAL A 118 12.05 14.80 19.38
CA VAL A 118 13.37 14.52 19.93
C VAL A 118 14.36 15.44 19.23
N ASN A 119 14.80 16.48 19.93
CA ASN A 119 15.63 17.55 19.39
C ASN A 119 17.13 17.24 19.47
N ASP A 120 17.91 17.97 18.68
CA ASP A 120 19.37 18.11 18.79
C ASP A 120 20.11 16.76 18.75
N ILE A 121 19.65 15.84 17.91
CA ILE A 121 20.24 14.51 17.78
C ILE A 121 21.61 14.63 17.08
N ALA A 122 22.67 14.60 17.87
CA ALA A 122 24.04 14.50 17.37
C ALA A 122 24.37 13.04 16.99
N ALA A 123 23.98 12.59 15.79
CA ALA A 123 24.17 11.20 15.39
C ALA A 123 25.58 10.91 14.85
N LYS A 124 26.26 9.89 15.42
CA LYS A 124 27.45 9.25 14.81
C LYS A 124 27.16 7.92 14.11
N SER A 125 25.98 7.32 14.34
CA SER A 125 25.73 5.90 14.05
C SER A 125 24.45 5.59 13.26
N GLY A 126 23.90 6.58 12.53
CA GLY A 126 22.82 6.39 11.55
C GLY A 126 21.62 5.60 12.09
N ILE A 127 21.32 4.46 11.44
CA ILE A 127 20.18 3.58 11.77
C ILE A 127 20.13 3.13 13.23
N VAL A 128 21.29 2.96 13.89
CA VAL A 128 21.34 2.55 15.31
C VAL A 128 20.80 3.67 16.19
N THR A 129 21.15 4.93 15.88
CA THR A 129 20.62 6.09 16.60
C THR A 129 19.12 6.21 16.37
N TYR A 130 18.66 6.06 15.12
CA TYR A 130 17.24 6.06 14.80
C TYR A 130 16.46 4.97 15.55
N ASN A 131 16.91 3.71 15.50
CA ASN A 131 16.22 2.61 16.17
C ASN A 131 16.12 2.82 17.68
N ARG A 132 17.16 3.39 18.30
CA ARG A 132 17.12 3.77 19.73
C ARG A 132 16.02 4.81 19.99
N VAL A 133 15.97 5.87 19.17
CA VAL A 133 14.97 6.93 19.30
C VAL A 133 13.55 6.42 19.02
N PHE A 134 13.38 5.56 18.01
CA PHE A 134 12.11 4.90 17.70
C PHE A 134 11.64 4.02 18.86
N ASN A 135 12.52 3.21 19.47
CA ASN A 135 12.12 2.39 20.62
C ASN A 135 11.70 3.27 21.81
N GLN A 136 12.44 4.36 22.07
CA GLN A 136 12.06 5.34 23.08
C GLN A 136 10.70 6.00 22.77
N SER A 137 10.40 6.26 21.49
CA SER A 137 9.11 6.83 21.10
C SER A 137 7.97 5.84 21.31
N VAL A 138 8.15 4.56 21.01
CA VAL A 138 7.13 3.51 21.24
C VAL A 138 6.86 3.33 22.75
N ASP A 139 7.86 3.52 23.60
CA ASP A 139 7.73 3.43 25.06
C ASP A 139 7.17 4.71 25.71
N SER A 140 6.91 5.77 24.93
CA SER A 140 6.49 7.10 25.42
C SER A 140 5.00 7.18 25.83
N GLU A 141 4.65 8.25 26.57
CA GLU A 141 3.25 8.56 26.87
C GLU A 141 2.47 9.02 25.64
N GLU A 142 3.15 9.70 24.71
CA GLU A 142 2.63 10.18 23.45
C GLU A 142 2.17 9.01 22.57
N PHE A 143 2.99 7.97 22.44
CA PHE A 143 2.61 6.77 21.71
C PHE A 143 1.47 6.01 22.40
N ARG A 144 1.48 5.90 23.74
CA ARG A 144 0.33 5.34 24.48
C ARG A 144 -0.96 6.12 24.22
N SER A 145 -0.88 7.45 24.15
CA SER A 145 -2.02 8.30 23.78
C SER A 145 -2.47 8.06 22.33
N GLU A 146 -1.55 7.81 21.40
CA GLU A 146 -1.87 7.47 20.01
C GLU A 146 -2.63 6.15 19.93
N VAL A 147 -2.14 5.10 20.59
CA VAL A 147 -2.83 3.80 20.65
C VAL A 147 -4.24 3.96 21.27
N ALA A 148 -4.37 4.73 22.35
CA ALA A 148 -5.65 4.91 23.02
C ALA A 148 -6.68 5.67 22.16
N ARG A 149 -6.25 6.64 21.35
CA ARG A 149 -7.16 7.56 20.63
C ARG A 149 -7.32 7.25 19.14
N ASN A 150 -6.29 6.68 18.51
CA ASN A 150 -6.21 6.53 17.07
C ASN A 150 -5.69 5.15 16.62
N SER A 151 -5.81 4.11 17.48
CA SER A 151 -5.32 2.75 17.13
C SER A 151 -5.93 2.14 15.87
N LYS A 152 -7.09 2.63 15.39
CA LYS A 152 -7.69 2.16 14.14
C LYS A 152 -6.96 2.65 12.90
N GLY A 153 -6.24 3.77 12.96
CA GLY A 153 -5.59 4.41 11.82
C GLY A 153 -6.57 4.88 10.74
N SER A 154 -6.01 5.33 9.62
CA SER A 154 -6.73 5.67 8.40
C SER A 154 -6.54 4.57 7.35
N GLU A 155 -7.64 4.09 6.77
CA GLU A 155 -7.61 3.05 5.74
C GLU A 155 -7.14 3.63 4.40
N TYR A 156 -6.28 2.89 3.71
CA TYR A 156 -5.94 3.16 2.33
C TYR A 156 -6.22 1.97 1.43
N SER A 157 -6.67 2.28 0.22
CA SER A 157 -6.92 1.29 -0.80
C SER A 157 -6.64 1.87 -2.19
N TYR A 158 -6.17 1.00 -3.07
CA TYR A 158 -6.00 1.29 -4.49
C TYR A 158 -6.55 0.11 -5.26
N PHE A 159 -7.19 0.37 -6.39
CA PHE A 159 -7.64 -0.70 -7.27
C PHE A 159 -7.54 -0.31 -8.74
N THR A 160 -7.50 -1.32 -9.59
CA THR A 160 -7.45 -1.18 -11.04
C THR A 160 -8.04 -2.41 -11.71
N GLU A 161 -8.53 -2.23 -12.93
CA GLU A 161 -8.71 -3.35 -13.85
C GLU A 161 -7.37 -3.80 -14.43
N CYS A 162 -7.17 -5.12 -14.52
CA CYS A 162 -6.07 -5.75 -15.26
C CYS A 162 -6.63 -6.60 -16.41
N TYR A 163 -6.05 -6.52 -17.60
CA TYR A 163 -6.48 -7.33 -18.76
C TYR A 163 -5.69 -8.64 -18.85
N THR A 164 -4.45 -8.60 -18.36
CA THR A 164 -3.52 -9.73 -18.40
C THR A 164 -2.87 -9.95 -17.05
N TYR A 165 -2.29 -11.13 -16.85
CA TYR A 165 -1.41 -11.36 -15.70
C TYR A 165 -0.17 -10.47 -15.71
N ASN A 166 0.31 -10.05 -16.89
CA ASN A 166 1.44 -9.13 -16.99
C ASN A 166 1.11 -7.74 -16.41
N ASP A 167 -0.14 -7.28 -16.56
CA ASP A 167 -0.63 -6.06 -15.90
C ASP A 167 -0.53 -6.18 -14.37
N VAL A 168 -0.85 -7.36 -13.83
CA VAL A 168 -0.71 -7.64 -12.38
C VAL A 168 0.76 -7.59 -11.97
N VAL A 169 1.68 -8.23 -12.70
CA VAL A 169 3.13 -8.19 -12.39
C VAL A 169 3.64 -6.75 -12.34
N LYS A 170 3.22 -5.89 -13.28
CA LYS A 170 3.63 -4.48 -13.33
C LYS A 170 3.18 -3.66 -12.12
N SER A 171 2.13 -4.09 -11.41
CA SER A 171 1.67 -3.42 -10.18
C SER A 171 2.66 -3.56 -9.00
N PHE A 172 3.50 -4.60 -9.00
CA PHE A 172 4.53 -4.87 -7.99
C PHE A 172 5.86 -4.22 -8.37
N SER A 173 5.81 -2.91 -8.63
CA SER A 173 6.91 -2.17 -9.27
C SER A 173 8.24 -2.19 -8.51
N ASN A 174 8.25 -2.37 -7.18
CA ASN A 174 9.49 -2.49 -6.42
C ASN A 174 9.91 -3.95 -6.17
N ASN A 175 9.09 -4.93 -6.59
CA ASN A 175 9.37 -6.35 -6.41
C ASN A 175 8.70 -7.19 -7.49
N LYS A 176 9.25 -7.14 -8.72
CA LYS A 176 8.71 -7.88 -9.86
C LYS A 176 8.59 -9.39 -9.57
N LYS A 177 9.57 -9.97 -8.87
CA LYS A 177 9.56 -11.40 -8.47
C LYS A 177 8.34 -11.74 -7.62
N LEU A 178 7.96 -10.87 -6.68
CA LEU A 178 6.73 -11.05 -5.91
C LEU A 178 5.50 -11.07 -6.82
N GLY A 179 5.43 -10.14 -7.78
CA GLY A 179 4.35 -10.12 -8.77
C GLY A 179 4.28 -11.39 -9.62
N GLU A 180 5.42 -11.95 -10.01
CA GLU A 180 5.50 -13.22 -10.75
C GLU A 180 4.96 -14.40 -9.93
N VAL A 181 5.33 -14.50 -8.65
CA VAL A 181 4.79 -15.53 -7.73
C VAL A 181 3.28 -15.31 -7.47
N PHE A 182 2.86 -14.06 -7.30
CA PHE A 182 1.45 -13.71 -7.11
C PHE A 182 0.60 -14.15 -8.30
N VAL A 183 1.05 -13.89 -9.53
CA VAL A 183 0.41 -14.37 -10.76
C VAL A 183 0.41 -15.89 -10.85
N LYS A 184 1.49 -16.56 -10.46
CA LYS A 184 1.52 -18.02 -10.42
C LYS A 184 0.43 -18.56 -9.50
N LYS A 185 0.23 -17.96 -8.33
CA LYS A 185 -0.87 -18.30 -7.40
C LYS A 185 -2.24 -18.01 -7.99
N MET A 186 -2.41 -16.90 -8.72
CA MET A 186 -3.65 -16.62 -9.46
C MET A 186 -3.96 -17.74 -10.46
N LYS A 187 -2.99 -18.12 -11.31
CA LYS A 187 -3.17 -19.20 -12.29
C LYS A 187 -3.50 -20.55 -11.64
N GLU A 188 -2.85 -20.88 -10.52
CA GLU A 188 -3.17 -22.09 -9.73
C GLU A 188 -4.60 -22.06 -9.18
N ASN A 189 -5.13 -20.87 -8.83
CA ASN A 189 -6.48 -20.69 -8.30
C ASN A 189 -7.55 -20.67 -9.40
N ALA A 190 -7.24 -20.06 -10.53
CA ALA A 190 -8.10 -19.99 -11.71
C ALA A 190 -8.37 -21.37 -12.33
N GLY A 191 -7.35 -22.26 -12.33
CA GLY A 191 -7.43 -23.55 -13.01
C GLY A 191 -7.70 -23.37 -14.51
N ASN A 192 -8.69 -24.10 -15.04
CA ASN A 192 -9.08 -24.01 -16.46
C ASN A 192 -10.18 -22.96 -16.73
N ASN A 193 -10.54 -22.13 -15.75
CA ASN A 193 -11.60 -21.15 -15.91
C ASN A 193 -11.16 -20.00 -16.83
N ARG A 194 -12.08 -19.57 -17.69
CA ARG A 194 -11.94 -18.34 -18.47
C ARG A 194 -12.70 -17.23 -17.77
N TYR A 195 -11.98 -16.20 -17.33
CA TYR A 195 -12.54 -15.02 -16.68
C TYR A 195 -12.59 -13.85 -17.64
N LYS A 196 -13.61 -13.01 -17.54
CA LYS A 196 -13.69 -11.78 -18.33
C LYS A 196 -12.78 -10.71 -17.73
N SER A 197 -12.80 -10.59 -16.41
CA SER A 197 -12.31 -9.43 -15.67
C SER A 197 -11.32 -9.83 -14.58
N ILE A 198 -10.28 -9.04 -14.37
CA ILE A 198 -9.38 -9.14 -13.22
C ILE A 198 -9.45 -7.81 -12.46
N TYR A 199 -9.99 -7.87 -11.24
CA TYR A 199 -9.94 -6.75 -10.29
C TYR A 199 -8.72 -6.93 -9.39
N LEU A 200 -7.79 -5.99 -9.44
CA LEU A 200 -6.61 -5.97 -8.58
C LEU A 200 -6.75 -4.85 -7.55
N MET A 201 -6.46 -5.15 -6.29
CA MET A 201 -6.51 -4.21 -5.19
C MET A 201 -5.35 -4.40 -4.23
N ARG A 202 -4.90 -3.28 -3.66
CA ARG A 202 -4.09 -3.28 -2.44
C ARG A 202 -4.82 -2.50 -1.35
N VAL A 203 -4.75 -2.99 -0.12
CA VAL A 203 -5.44 -2.40 1.03
C VAL A 203 -4.60 -2.48 2.29
N GLY A 204 -4.74 -1.49 3.16
CA GLY A 204 -4.08 -1.44 4.46
C GLY A 204 -4.51 -0.22 5.26
N LYS A 205 -3.76 0.09 6.31
CA LYS A 205 -3.95 1.28 7.15
C LYS A 205 -2.66 2.03 7.35
N VAL A 206 -2.76 3.34 7.54
CA VAL A 206 -1.68 4.18 8.06
C VAL A 206 -2.05 4.69 9.44
N PHE A 207 -1.07 4.79 10.33
CA PHE A 207 -1.27 5.17 11.72
C PHE A 207 -0.76 6.59 11.96
N TYR A 208 0.53 6.81 11.71
CA TYR A 208 1.19 8.09 11.96
C TYR A 208 2.36 8.27 10.99
N ASP A 209 2.96 9.46 11.05
CA ASP A 209 4.10 9.84 10.26
C ASP A 209 5.30 10.21 11.15
N GLU A 210 6.48 9.96 10.64
CA GLU A 210 7.76 10.34 11.26
C GLU A 210 8.45 11.32 10.33
N PHE A 211 9.00 12.39 10.88
CA PHE A 211 9.69 13.43 10.12
C PHE A 211 11.12 13.60 10.62
N PHE A 212 11.98 13.90 9.66
CA PHE A 212 13.34 14.38 9.88
C PHE A 212 13.39 15.86 9.57
N GLU A 213 13.85 16.67 10.52
CA GLU A 213 14.06 18.10 10.33
C GLU A 213 15.53 18.45 10.44
N THR A 214 16.05 19.18 9.45
CA THR A 214 17.48 19.52 9.39
C THR A 214 17.70 20.84 10.13
N SER A 215 18.90 21.07 10.64
CA SER A 215 19.27 22.43 11.06
C SER A 215 19.34 23.36 9.84
N SER A 216 19.42 24.68 10.09
CA SER A 216 19.64 25.69 9.04
C SER A 216 20.94 25.49 8.26
N ASP A 217 21.90 24.74 8.83
CA ASP A 217 23.22 24.49 8.24
C ASP A 217 23.21 23.27 7.30
N GLY A 218 22.04 22.68 7.04
CA GLY A 218 21.87 21.51 6.17
C GLY A 218 22.16 20.19 6.88
N ILE A 219 22.25 19.10 6.11
CA ILE A 219 22.36 17.73 6.67
C ILE A 219 23.78 17.39 7.14
N PHE A 220 24.81 17.77 6.37
CA PHE A 220 26.20 17.35 6.59
C PHE A 220 27.03 18.48 7.20
N LYS A 221 27.94 18.13 8.12
CA LYS A 221 28.91 19.10 8.67
C LYS A 221 29.97 19.48 7.66
N ASP A 222 30.47 18.47 6.95
CA ASP A 222 31.50 18.65 5.94
C ASP A 222 30.85 18.98 4.59
N SER A 223 31.53 19.82 3.82
CA SER A 223 31.16 20.08 2.43
C SER A 223 31.42 18.84 1.59
N ILE A 224 30.39 18.04 1.35
CA ILE A 224 30.42 16.90 0.43
C ILE A 224 29.68 17.25 -0.87
N ASP A 225 29.99 16.54 -1.95
CA ASP A 225 29.18 16.63 -3.17
C ASP A 225 27.80 16.02 -2.92
N VAL A 226 26.80 16.89 -2.78
CA VAL A 226 25.41 16.50 -2.52
C VAL A 226 24.61 16.27 -3.81
N LYS A 227 25.23 16.44 -4.98
CA LYS A 227 24.57 16.24 -6.25
C LYS A 227 24.09 14.78 -6.37
N ASN A 228 22.83 14.61 -6.75
CA ASN A 228 22.17 13.30 -6.83
C ASN A 228 22.11 12.50 -5.50
N LEU A 229 22.28 13.18 -4.37
CA LEU A 229 21.96 12.61 -3.06
C LEU A 229 20.54 12.96 -2.67
N TYR A 230 19.85 11.97 -2.10
CA TYR A 230 18.49 12.09 -1.64
C TYR A 230 18.37 11.59 -0.22
N TYR A 231 17.53 12.22 0.58
CA TYR A 231 17.27 11.81 1.94
C TYR A 231 15.79 11.50 2.16
N ILE A 232 15.52 10.67 3.15
CA ILE A 232 14.17 10.35 3.57
C ILE A 232 13.70 11.46 4.52
N LYS A 233 12.85 12.36 4.04
CA LYS A 233 12.28 13.44 4.86
C LYS A 233 11.22 12.91 5.82
N ARG A 234 10.38 12.00 5.34
CA ARG A 234 9.25 11.46 6.11
C ARG A 234 9.03 9.98 5.83
N VAL A 235 8.64 9.26 6.87
CA VAL A 235 8.17 7.88 6.81
C VAL A 235 6.73 7.82 7.29
N THR A 236 5.87 7.16 6.53
CA THR A 236 4.51 6.83 6.98
C THR A 236 4.49 5.42 7.52
N ARG A 237 4.06 5.25 8.77
CA ARG A 237 3.88 3.92 9.37
C ARG A 237 2.44 3.46 9.30
N GLY A 238 2.27 2.16 9.10
CA GLY A 238 0.98 1.55 8.87
C GLY A 238 1.00 0.05 9.07
N THR A 239 -0.09 -0.60 8.65
CA THR A 239 -0.08 -2.06 8.47
C THR A 239 0.74 -2.38 7.23
N PRO A 240 1.30 -3.59 7.16
CA PRO A 240 1.63 -4.15 5.85
C PRO A 240 0.42 -4.14 4.92
N VAL A 241 0.65 -4.23 3.62
CA VAL A 241 -0.40 -4.30 2.60
C VAL A 241 -0.90 -5.72 2.41
N THR A 242 -2.21 -5.83 2.25
CA THR A 242 -2.86 -6.99 1.64
C THR A 242 -3.06 -6.75 0.15
N TYR A 243 -2.56 -7.65 -0.69
CA TYR A 243 -2.85 -7.68 -2.11
C TYR A 243 -4.00 -8.64 -2.39
N ILE A 244 -4.93 -8.23 -3.24
CA ILE A 244 -6.14 -8.96 -3.57
C ILE A 244 -6.27 -8.95 -5.09
N ALA A 245 -6.35 -10.12 -5.70
CA ALA A 245 -6.85 -10.26 -7.06
C ALA A 245 -8.13 -11.09 -7.05
N VAL A 246 -9.11 -10.62 -7.81
CA VAL A 246 -10.40 -11.29 -8.00
C VAL A 246 -10.62 -11.48 -9.49
N GLU A 247 -10.70 -12.74 -9.91
CA GLU A 247 -10.95 -13.13 -11.30
C GLU A 247 -12.41 -13.57 -11.42
N SER A 248 -13.18 -12.94 -12.30
CA SER A 248 -14.63 -13.21 -12.45
C SER A 248 -15.09 -13.31 -13.90
N LYS A 249 -16.16 -14.08 -14.08
CA LYS A 249 -16.89 -14.18 -15.37
C LYS A 249 -17.86 -13.01 -15.58
N ALA A 250 -18.15 -12.24 -14.53
CA ALA A 250 -18.90 -11.00 -14.63
C ALA A 250 -18.05 -9.92 -15.33
N ASP A 251 -18.71 -8.94 -15.92
CA ASP A 251 -18.04 -7.78 -16.50
C ASP A 251 -17.41 -6.92 -15.40
N TYR A 252 -16.41 -6.10 -15.76
CA TYR A 252 -15.59 -5.41 -14.76
C TYR A 252 -16.38 -4.43 -13.90
N ASP A 253 -17.35 -3.71 -14.47
CA ASP A 253 -18.17 -2.75 -13.72
C ASP A 253 -19.01 -3.43 -12.64
N ASP A 254 -19.58 -4.61 -12.93
CA ASP A 254 -20.33 -5.40 -11.95
C ASP A 254 -19.41 -5.98 -10.87
N LEU A 255 -18.23 -6.48 -11.26
CA LEU A 255 -17.22 -6.96 -10.32
C LEU A 255 -16.74 -5.85 -9.39
N LYS A 256 -16.48 -4.66 -9.94
CA LYS A 256 -16.09 -3.47 -9.18
C LYS A 256 -17.21 -3.06 -8.22
N GLY A 257 -18.46 -3.04 -8.67
CA GLY A 257 -19.64 -2.79 -7.83
C GLY A 257 -19.73 -3.78 -6.66
N ALA A 258 -19.50 -5.07 -6.94
CA ALA A 258 -19.49 -6.11 -5.93
C ALA A 258 -18.35 -5.94 -4.90
N MET A 259 -17.15 -5.60 -5.37
CA MET A 259 -15.98 -5.36 -4.50
C MET A 259 -16.16 -4.13 -3.60
N ILE A 260 -16.69 -3.03 -4.13
CA ILE A 260 -17.00 -1.83 -3.34
C ILE A 260 -18.08 -2.15 -2.30
N THR A 261 -19.15 -2.85 -2.70
CA THR A 261 -20.23 -3.25 -1.79
C THR A 261 -19.70 -4.15 -0.67
N ALA A 262 -18.83 -5.11 -0.98
CA ALA A 262 -18.20 -5.97 0.02
C ALA A 262 -17.30 -5.18 0.98
N TYR A 263 -16.54 -4.20 0.49
CA TYR A 263 -15.70 -3.33 1.31
C TYR A 263 -16.55 -2.52 2.31
N ASP A 264 -17.62 -1.88 1.83
CA ASP A 264 -18.53 -1.10 2.66
C ASP A 264 -19.25 -1.97 3.69
N TYR A 265 -19.71 -3.14 3.27
CA TYR A 265 -20.36 -4.10 4.16
C TYR A 265 -19.41 -4.63 5.23
N TYR A 266 -18.15 -4.88 4.88
CA TYR A 266 -17.11 -5.30 5.84
C TYR A 266 -16.85 -4.22 6.89
N ARG A 267 -16.74 -2.95 6.50
CA ARG A 267 -16.57 -1.84 7.47
C ARG A 267 -17.72 -1.74 8.46
N ALA A 268 -18.93 -2.07 8.04
CA ALA A 268 -20.13 -2.04 8.89
C ALA A 268 -20.30 -3.32 9.74
N ASN A 269 -19.93 -4.49 9.23
CA ASN A 269 -20.34 -5.79 9.79
C ASN A 269 -19.19 -6.76 10.09
N GLY A 270 -17.94 -6.42 9.77
CA GLY A 270 -16.76 -7.27 10.00
C GLY A 270 -16.68 -8.54 9.15
N ASN A 271 -17.45 -8.63 8.05
CA ASN A 271 -17.42 -9.76 7.13
C ASN A 271 -17.83 -9.32 5.70
N VAL A 272 -17.67 -10.20 4.71
CA VAL A 272 -17.95 -9.90 3.29
C VAL A 272 -19.14 -10.70 2.73
N ASN A 273 -20.01 -11.22 3.60
CA ASN A 273 -21.17 -12.02 3.19
C ASN A 273 -22.33 -11.11 2.78
N ILE A 274 -22.18 -10.49 1.60
CA ILE A 274 -23.22 -9.69 0.97
C ILE A 274 -24.19 -10.59 0.20
N GLY A 275 -25.49 -10.29 0.26
CA GLY A 275 -26.53 -10.99 -0.49
C GLY A 275 -26.70 -10.45 -1.92
N GLY A 276 -27.72 -10.95 -2.61
CA GLY A 276 -28.11 -10.44 -3.94
C GLY A 276 -27.15 -10.79 -5.07
N GLU A 277 -27.19 -10.01 -6.14
CA GLU A 277 -26.40 -10.23 -7.36
C GLU A 277 -24.90 -10.07 -7.10
N TYR A 278 -24.49 -9.04 -6.37
CA TYR A 278 -23.09 -8.83 -6.00
C TYR A 278 -22.54 -9.96 -5.11
N GLY A 279 -23.34 -10.50 -4.20
CA GLY A 279 -22.98 -11.70 -3.45
C GLY A 279 -22.67 -12.88 -4.36
N LYS A 280 -23.55 -13.15 -5.33
CA LYS A 280 -23.36 -14.23 -6.32
C LYS A 280 -22.14 -14.02 -7.20
N ILE A 281 -21.82 -12.77 -7.58
CA ILE A 281 -20.60 -12.47 -8.36
C ILE A 281 -19.36 -12.86 -7.56
N LEU A 282 -19.30 -12.51 -6.27
CA LEU A 282 -18.17 -12.85 -5.41
C LEU A 282 -18.12 -14.35 -5.10
N ASP A 283 -19.27 -15.02 -4.89
CA ASP A 283 -19.32 -16.45 -4.62
C ASP A 283 -18.82 -17.30 -5.79
N ASN A 284 -18.93 -16.79 -7.03
CA ASN A 284 -18.48 -17.47 -8.25
C ASN A 284 -17.12 -16.97 -8.77
N ALA A 285 -16.46 -16.05 -8.07
CA ALA A 285 -15.15 -15.53 -8.43
C ALA A 285 -14.03 -16.40 -7.86
N SER A 286 -12.83 -16.28 -8.45
CA SER A 286 -11.60 -16.82 -7.87
C SER A 286 -10.83 -15.72 -7.17
N PHE A 287 -10.35 -16.00 -5.96
CA PHE A 287 -9.61 -15.04 -5.14
C PHE A 287 -8.17 -15.48 -4.99
N THR A 288 -7.27 -14.51 -5.07
CA THR A 288 -5.88 -14.64 -4.64
C THR A 288 -5.58 -13.51 -3.70
N VAL A 289 -5.40 -13.83 -2.42
CA VAL A 289 -5.11 -12.88 -1.36
C VAL A 289 -3.71 -13.17 -0.84
N LEU A 290 -2.86 -12.16 -0.84
CA LEU A 290 -1.55 -12.19 -0.18
C LEU A 290 -1.60 -11.24 1.00
N ASN A 291 -1.54 -11.83 2.20
CA ASN A 291 -1.27 -11.12 3.45
C ASN A 291 0.20 -11.38 3.83
N PRO A 292 0.81 -10.54 4.69
CA PRO A 292 2.22 -10.68 5.08
C PRO A 292 2.60 -12.05 5.63
N SER A 293 1.64 -12.72 6.27
CA SER A 293 1.85 -13.99 6.95
C SER A 293 1.38 -15.19 6.14
N GLN A 294 0.55 -15.01 5.10
CA GLN A 294 -0.07 -16.14 4.40
C GLN A 294 -0.69 -15.79 3.04
N TRP A 295 -0.76 -16.82 2.19
CA TRP A 295 -1.61 -16.86 1.01
C TRP A 295 -3.02 -17.35 1.37
N SER A 296 -4.04 -16.81 0.72
CA SER A 296 -5.42 -17.28 0.82
C SER A 296 -6.16 -17.27 -0.52
N LYS A 297 -7.16 -18.15 -0.62
CA LYS A 297 -8.13 -18.22 -1.73
C LYS A 297 -9.54 -17.81 -1.31
N SER A 298 -9.71 -17.31 -0.09
CA SER A 298 -11.01 -17.02 0.50
C SER A 298 -11.31 -15.53 0.42
N LYS A 299 -12.53 -15.20 -0.03
CA LYS A 299 -13.05 -13.83 0.01
C LYS A 299 -13.07 -13.23 1.43
N ASN A 300 -13.20 -14.07 2.46
CA ASN A 300 -13.27 -13.62 3.85
C ASN A 300 -11.95 -13.01 4.36
N ASP A 301 -10.83 -13.30 3.69
CA ASP A 301 -9.52 -12.82 4.13
C ASP A 301 -9.13 -11.50 3.48
N MET A 302 -9.87 -11.03 2.46
CA MET A 302 -9.57 -9.84 1.66
C MET A 302 -9.29 -8.59 2.49
N PHE A 303 -10.10 -8.35 3.53
CA PHE A 303 -10.04 -7.11 4.31
C PHE A 303 -9.54 -7.30 5.73
N SER A 304 -9.12 -8.51 6.11
CA SER A 304 -8.65 -8.85 7.45
C SER A 304 -7.53 -7.94 7.99
N VAL A 305 -6.69 -7.37 7.11
CA VAL A 305 -5.67 -6.38 7.51
C VAL A 305 -6.28 -5.13 8.17
N LEU A 306 -7.52 -4.79 7.83
CA LEU A 306 -8.25 -3.68 8.41
C LEU A 306 -8.72 -3.94 9.85
N ASP A 307 -8.64 -5.17 10.36
CA ASP A 307 -8.86 -5.44 11.78
C ASP A 307 -7.62 -5.10 12.63
N THR A 308 -6.46 -4.97 11.99
CA THR A 308 -5.20 -4.65 12.67
C THR A 308 -5.28 -3.26 13.29
N LYS A 309 -4.82 -3.18 14.53
CA LYS A 309 -4.76 -1.96 15.34
C LYS A 309 -3.32 -1.67 15.73
N LEU A 310 -2.98 -0.39 15.82
CA LEU A 310 -1.73 0.04 16.40
C LEU A 310 -1.64 -0.42 17.86
N SER A 311 -0.49 -0.95 18.26
CA SER A 311 -0.16 -1.33 19.63
C SER A 311 1.33 -1.21 19.88
N ALA A 312 1.78 -1.31 21.13
CA ALA A 312 3.22 -1.35 21.43
C ALA A 312 3.93 -2.57 20.81
N SER A 313 3.24 -3.71 20.70
CA SER A 313 3.75 -4.90 20.02
C SER A 313 3.64 -4.85 18.50
N SER A 314 2.89 -3.89 17.96
CA SER A 314 2.73 -3.65 16.52
C SER A 314 2.69 -2.14 16.25
N PRO A 315 3.84 -1.46 16.34
CA PRO A 315 3.91 0.00 16.20
C PRO A 315 3.77 0.49 14.76
N GLY A 316 3.47 -0.42 13.83
CA GLY A 316 3.39 -0.14 12.39
C GLY A 316 4.72 -0.30 11.66
N THR A 317 4.63 -0.72 10.41
CA THR A 317 5.74 -0.86 9.45
C THR A 317 5.75 0.30 8.47
N MET A 318 6.86 0.56 7.80
CA MET A 318 7.02 1.71 6.89
C MET A 318 6.32 1.49 5.55
N VAL A 319 5.24 2.18 5.24
CA VAL A 319 4.48 1.95 4.00
C VAL A 319 4.90 2.89 2.88
N TYR A 320 5.15 4.16 3.23
CA TYR A 320 5.49 5.21 2.27
C TYR A 320 6.69 6.03 2.74
N LEU A 321 7.47 6.52 1.78
CA LEU A 321 8.59 7.42 2.00
C LEU A 321 8.37 8.75 1.24
N ASP A 322 8.56 9.87 1.92
CA ASP A 322 8.82 11.17 1.27
C ASP A 322 10.34 11.27 1.11
N ILE A 323 10.79 11.32 -0.13
CA ILE A 323 12.21 11.31 -0.49
C ILE A 323 12.50 12.65 -1.17
N ARG A 324 13.54 13.34 -0.71
CA ARG A 324 13.86 14.69 -1.17
C ARG A 324 15.33 14.83 -1.53
N SER A 325 15.62 15.68 -2.50
CA SER A 325 17.01 16.00 -2.86
C SER A 325 17.70 16.68 -1.69
N VAL A 326 18.95 16.29 -1.38
CA VAL A 326 19.75 16.98 -0.35
C VAL A 326 20.06 18.42 -0.75
N GLU A 327 20.27 18.68 -2.05
CA GLU A 327 20.68 20.00 -2.56
C GLU A 327 19.59 21.08 -2.37
N LYS A 328 18.31 20.74 -2.58
CA LYS A 328 17.23 21.73 -2.73
C LYS A 328 15.97 21.43 -1.92
N ASP A 329 15.92 20.33 -1.17
CA ASP A 329 14.70 19.86 -0.51
C ASP A 329 13.50 19.66 -1.48
N GLU A 330 13.79 19.36 -2.76
CA GLU A 330 12.77 19.08 -3.78
C GLU A 330 12.35 17.61 -3.76
N PHE A 331 11.07 17.34 -4.05
CA PHE A 331 10.56 15.97 -4.17
C PHE A 331 11.36 15.15 -5.18
N TYR A 332 11.67 13.91 -4.81
CA TYR A 332 12.23 12.93 -5.74
C TYR A 332 11.19 12.62 -6.83
N ASN A 333 11.49 13.07 -8.06
CA ASN A 333 10.71 12.74 -9.24
C ASN A 333 11.46 11.67 -10.06
N LYS A 334 10.85 10.49 -10.18
CA LYS A 334 11.26 9.49 -11.15
C LYS A 334 10.74 9.94 -12.53
N LYS A 335 11.52 10.78 -13.22
CA LYS A 335 11.26 11.07 -14.64
C LYS A 335 11.45 9.82 -15.49
#